data_AF-A0AAJ6HHR5-F1
#
_entry.id   AF-A0AAJ6HHR5-F1
#
_cell.length_a   1.000
_cell.length_b   1.000
_cell.length_c   1.000
_cell.angle_alpha   90.00
_cell.angle_beta   90.00
_cell.angle_gamma   90.00
#
_symmetry.space_group_name_H-M   'P 1'
#
loop_
_entity.id
_entity.type
_entity.pdbx_description
1 polymer ?
#
loop_
_entity_poly.entity_id
_entity_poly.type
_entity_poly.pdbx_seq_one_letter_code
_entity_poly.pdbx_strand_id
1 'polypeptide(L)'
;MSNFDRIFNIYSAFSHEMRNDFCEKNVSGRDLIKMLRVRYWYEGLRQRTKLISAYALERHFEAESFQKNSNGTIRHYRSKWSGYHKNINTPKSKTLKRVELLAPGSTRELEHPLWEIMLHTDQKHIDTDRYMRKLSVDVQAVIFSSGFSGLSAYSNREAITQRLLDKLERRASLDCLACLICLVLEVTEQKRNLTAVKVAHTLHNVLLMVGIELQARKVALPLLDWVIEHILSLGVMPHLRVWMTGSDYVHASAYLNLMVYQNEKRRGKCLEWSQRVKVMQRLIHGHMGMDVEYAMTPQFELRSDLDDIPAELVKDFNRASALRIWGWDCILEGRSEHFPPVELFL
;
A
#
# COMPACT_ATOMS: atom_id res chain seq x y z
N MET A 1 3.10 -22.63 7.63
CA MET A 1 1.91 -21.80 7.36
C MET A 1 2.00 -21.39 5.89
N SER A 2 0.98 -21.72 5.08
CA SER A 2 0.97 -21.30 3.68
C SER A 2 0.73 -19.79 3.56
N ASN A 3 0.96 -19.19 2.39
CA ASN A 3 0.62 -17.78 2.17
C ASN A 3 -0.88 -17.54 2.32
N PHE A 4 -1.72 -18.46 1.86
CA PHE A 4 -3.17 -18.39 2.01
C PHE A 4 -3.56 -18.29 3.49
N ASP A 5 -3.08 -19.22 4.33
CA ASP A 5 -3.39 -19.23 5.77
C ASP A 5 -2.92 -17.93 6.44
N ARG A 6 -1.74 -17.42 6.03
CA ARG A 6 -1.21 -16.15 6.56
C ARG A 6 -2.15 -15.00 6.24
N ILE A 7 -2.56 -14.85 4.98
CA ILE A 7 -3.46 -13.77 4.53
C ILE A 7 -4.82 -13.89 5.22
N PHE A 8 -5.37 -15.10 5.27
CA PHE A 8 -6.66 -15.38 5.91
C PHE A 8 -6.64 -15.03 7.41
N ASN A 9 -5.56 -15.35 8.12
CA ASN A 9 -5.40 -15.01 9.53
C ASN A 9 -5.29 -13.49 9.76
N ILE A 10 -4.55 -12.78 8.90
CA ILE A 10 -4.46 -11.31 8.96
C ILE A 10 -5.84 -10.69 8.77
N TYR A 11 -6.56 -11.14 7.73
CA TYR A 11 -7.89 -10.61 7.41
C TYR A 11 -8.91 -10.94 8.51
N SER A 12 -8.92 -12.16 9.03
CA SER A 12 -9.81 -12.57 10.13
C SER A 12 -9.59 -11.73 11.40
N ALA A 13 -8.33 -11.45 11.75
CA ALA A 13 -8.00 -10.57 12.87
C ALA A 13 -8.50 -9.14 12.62
N PHE A 14 -8.29 -8.61 11.42
CA PHE A 14 -8.79 -7.29 11.02
C PHE A 14 -10.33 -7.22 11.09
N SER A 15 -11.05 -8.20 10.55
CA SER A 15 -12.51 -8.24 10.62
C SER A 15 -13.02 -8.29 12.06
N HIS A 16 -12.30 -8.97 12.95
CA HIS A 16 -12.62 -8.98 14.37
C HIS A 16 -12.34 -7.61 15.04
N GLU A 17 -11.25 -6.93 14.68
CA GLU A 17 -10.95 -5.57 15.15
C GLU A 17 -12.04 -4.56 14.73
N MET A 18 -12.50 -4.62 13.47
CA MET A 18 -13.55 -3.75 12.96
C MET A 18 -14.91 -3.96 13.62
N ARG A 19 -15.23 -5.20 14.02
CA ARG A 19 -16.47 -5.48 14.78
C ARG A 19 -16.45 -4.94 16.21
N ASN A 20 -15.26 -4.66 16.76
CA ASN A 20 -15.08 -4.25 18.14
C ASN A 20 -14.80 -2.73 18.29
N ASP A 21 -15.05 -1.93 17.23
CA ASP A 21 -14.92 -0.47 17.17
C ASP A 21 -13.65 0.09 17.85
N PHE A 22 -12.55 0.17 17.09
CA PHE A 22 -11.35 0.88 17.55
C PHE A 22 -11.37 2.34 17.07
N CYS A 23 -11.86 3.22 17.94
CA CYS A 23 -11.76 4.67 17.77
C CYS A 23 -10.29 5.10 18.00
N GLU A 24 -9.53 5.36 16.94
CA GLU A 24 -8.22 6.02 17.08
C GLU A 24 -8.44 7.51 17.41
N LYS A 25 -7.79 7.95 18.49
CA LYS A 25 -7.82 9.32 19.01
C LYS A 25 -7.35 10.32 17.94
N ASN A 26 -7.91 11.52 17.94
CA ASN A 26 -7.45 12.66 17.13
C ASN A 26 -5.97 12.96 17.38
N VAL A 27 -5.10 12.43 16.53
CA VAL A 27 -3.66 12.74 16.47
C VAL A 27 -3.43 13.68 15.30
N SER A 28 -2.63 14.74 15.50
CA SER A 28 -2.23 15.65 14.41
C SER A 28 -1.57 14.87 13.25
N GLY A 29 -1.85 15.25 12.00
CA GLY A 29 -1.37 14.54 10.80
C GLY A 29 0.16 14.34 10.75
N ARG A 30 0.96 15.32 11.23
CA ARG A 30 2.42 15.16 11.30
C ARG A 30 2.87 14.12 12.32
N ASP A 31 2.19 14.03 13.45
CA ASP A 31 2.52 13.05 14.48
C ASP A 31 1.99 11.66 14.13
N LEU A 32 0.88 11.59 13.37
CA LEU A 32 0.42 10.36 12.74
C LEU A 32 1.50 9.77 11.82
N ILE A 33 2.07 10.55 10.90
CA ILE A 33 3.09 10.01 9.97
C ILE A 33 4.35 9.52 10.72
N LYS A 34 4.79 10.24 11.76
CA LYS A 34 5.89 9.77 12.63
C LYS A 34 5.56 8.47 13.35
N MET A 35 4.30 8.30 13.77
CA MET A 35 3.80 7.07 14.38
C MET A 35 3.83 5.92 13.37
N LEU A 36 3.35 6.15 12.15
CA LEU A 36 3.27 5.13 11.10
C LEU A 36 4.65 4.60 10.71
N ARG A 37 5.64 5.46 10.48
CA ARG A 37 6.99 4.99 10.12
C ARG A 37 7.61 4.09 11.21
N VAL A 38 7.42 4.43 12.49
CA VAL A 38 7.95 3.64 13.62
C VAL A 38 7.19 2.33 13.74
N ARG A 39 5.85 2.35 13.59
CA ARG A 39 5.02 1.14 13.62
C ARG A 39 5.38 0.18 12.49
N TYR A 40 5.51 0.69 11.26
CA TYR A 40 5.88 -0.09 10.08
C TYR A 40 7.23 -0.81 10.26
N TRP A 41 8.23 -0.07 10.76
CA TRP A 41 9.56 -0.60 11.09
C TRP A 41 9.49 -1.66 12.20
N TYR A 42 8.84 -1.35 13.32
CA TYR A 42 8.77 -2.23 14.47
C TYR A 42 8.04 -3.54 14.17
N GLU A 43 6.86 -3.48 13.55
CA GLU A 43 6.11 -4.67 13.13
C GLU A 43 6.87 -5.47 12.05
N GLY A 44 7.66 -4.80 11.21
CA GLY A 44 8.59 -5.46 10.31
C GLY A 44 9.63 -6.31 10.98
N LEU A 45 10.24 -5.79 12.04
CA LEU A 45 11.18 -6.55 12.85
C LEU A 45 10.51 -7.74 13.54
N ARG A 46 9.28 -7.57 14.06
CA ARG A 46 8.50 -8.68 14.62
C ARG A 46 8.25 -9.78 13.60
N GLN A 47 7.85 -9.42 12.39
CA GLN A 47 7.61 -10.39 11.31
C GLN A 47 8.88 -11.15 10.92
N ARG A 48 10.00 -10.45 10.72
CA ARG A 48 11.28 -11.06 10.33
C ARG A 48 11.85 -11.98 11.39
N THR A 49 11.81 -11.55 12.65
CA THR A 49 12.39 -12.29 13.78
C THR A 49 11.44 -13.33 14.39
N LYS A 50 10.14 -13.24 14.08
CA LYS A 50 9.05 -14.00 14.70
C LYS A 50 8.95 -13.77 16.22
N LEU A 51 9.54 -12.70 16.75
CA LEU A 51 9.50 -12.34 18.15
C LEU A 51 8.28 -11.47 18.44
N ILE A 52 7.48 -11.88 19.43
CA ILE A 52 6.17 -11.27 19.68
C ILE A 52 6.26 -10.07 20.62
N SER A 53 7.18 -10.09 21.60
CA SER A 53 7.25 -9.06 22.65
C SER A 53 8.40 -8.06 22.43
N ALA A 54 8.17 -6.83 22.90
CA ALA A 54 9.21 -5.79 22.94
C ALA A 54 10.45 -6.23 23.72
N TYR A 55 10.26 -6.98 24.82
CA TYR A 55 11.35 -7.55 25.60
C TYR A 55 12.21 -8.52 24.77
N ALA A 56 11.57 -9.42 24.02
CA ALA A 56 12.29 -10.40 23.19
C ALA A 56 13.09 -9.71 22.08
N LEU A 57 12.52 -8.69 21.44
CA LEU A 57 13.24 -7.89 20.44
C LEU A 57 14.41 -7.11 21.06
N GLU A 58 14.23 -6.49 22.22
CA GLU A 58 15.32 -5.79 22.92
C GLU A 58 16.47 -6.74 23.25
N ARG A 59 16.14 -7.94 23.74
CA ARG A 59 17.14 -8.99 24.02
C ARG A 59 17.83 -9.49 22.75
N HIS A 60 17.15 -9.50 21.61
CA HIS A 60 17.72 -9.94 20.34
C HIS A 60 18.68 -8.90 19.74
N PHE A 61 18.29 -7.62 19.74
CA PHE A 61 19.05 -6.56 19.05
C PHE A 61 20.00 -5.76 19.96
N GLU A 62 19.74 -5.73 21.27
CA GLU A 62 20.52 -4.96 22.26
C GLU A 62 20.70 -5.78 23.55
N ALA A 63 21.18 -7.03 23.44
CA ALA A 63 21.39 -7.96 24.56
C ALA A 63 22.25 -7.37 25.69
N GLU A 64 23.18 -6.49 25.37
CA GLU A 64 24.04 -5.78 26.31
C GLU A 64 23.31 -4.73 27.17
N SER A 65 22.08 -4.35 26.81
CA SER A 65 21.24 -3.44 27.61
C SER A 65 20.72 -4.10 28.90
N PHE A 66 20.83 -5.42 29.01
CA PHE A 66 20.42 -6.19 30.19
C PHE A 66 21.59 -6.34 31.17
N GLN A 67 21.61 -5.49 32.20
CA GLN A 67 22.60 -5.61 33.26
C GLN A 67 22.26 -6.78 34.18
N LYS A 68 23.22 -7.67 34.40
CA LYS A 68 23.09 -8.82 35.31
C LYS A 68 23.77 -8.52 36.65
N ASN A 69 23.17 -9.02 37.73
CA ASN A 69 23.78 -9.08 39.06
C ASN A 69 24.92 -10.11 39.10
N SER A 70 25.71 -10.09 40.17
CA SER A 70 26.74 -11.08 40.51
C SER A 70 26.21 -12.52 40.45
N ASN A 71 24.91 -12.70 40.72
CA ASN A 71 24.22 -13.99 40.77
C ASN A 71 23.56 -14.36 39.42
N GLY A 72 23.86 -13.62 38.34
CA GLY A 72 23.34 -13.88 36.99
C GLY A 72 21.92 -13.39 36.68
N THR A 73 21.17 -12.90 37.68
CA THR A 73 19.81 -12.35 37.51
C THR A 73 19.82 -10.93 36.95
N ILE A 74 18.84 -10.58 36.11
CA ILE A 74 18.73 -9.24 35.50
C ILE A 74 18.40 -8.21 36.60
N ARG A 75 19.26 -7.19 36.76
CA ARG A 75 19.12 -6.11 37.74
C ARG A 75 18.26 -4.96 37.22
N HIS A 76 18.50 -4.55 35.98
CA HIS A 76 17.88 -3.37 35.38
C HIS A 76 17.96 -3.44 33.85
N TYR A 77 16.90 -3.02 33.16
CA TYR A 77 16.90 -2.75 31.71
C TYR A 77 15.93 -1.60 31.39
N ARG A 78 16.19 -0.85 30.32
CA ARG A 78 15.55 0.46 30.05
C ARG A 78 14.19 0.39 29.33
N SER A 79 13.66 -0.82 29.09
CA SER A 79 12.38 -1.10 28.41
C SER A 79 12.13 -0.28 27.14
N LYS A 80 13.21 0.10 26.45
CA LYS A 80 13.22 1.06 25.34
C LYS A 80 12.36 0.60 24.17
N TRP A 81 12.34 -0.71 23.91
CA TRP A 81 11.55 -1.30 22.83
C TRP A 81 10.05 -1.27 23.12
N SER A 82 9.63 -1.14 24.39
CA SER A 82 8.23 -0.86 24.71
C SER A 82 7.83 0.52 24.21
N GLY A 83 8.74 1.49 24.19
CA GLY A 83 8.50 2.81 23.61
C GLY A 83 8.31 2.76 22.09
N TYR A 84 9.05 1.90 21.40
CA TYR A 84 8.87 1.65 19.96
C TYR A 84 7.55 0.95 19.66
N HIS A 85 7.20 -0.07 20.44
CA HIS A 85 5.92 -0.77 20.31
C HIS A 85 4.71 0.17 20.46
N LYS A 86 4.81 1.13 21.39
CA LYS A 86 3.78 2.14 21.64
C LYS A 86 3.90 3.37 20.73
N ASN A 87 4.85 3.38 19.79
CA ASN A 87 5.15 4.50 18.89
C ASN A 87 5.49 5.83 19.57
N ILE A 88 5.99 5.79 20.82
CA ILE A 88 6.34 6.99 21.60
C ILE A 88 7.71 7.52 21.19
N ASN A 89 8.64 6.61 20.88
CA ASN A 89 10.02 6.93 20.59
C ASN A 89 10.37 6.61 19.14
N THR A 90 11.24 7.41 18.53
CA THR A 90 11.91 7.03 17.26
C THR A 90 13.29 6.45 17.61
N PRO A 91 13.72 5.33 16.98
CA PRO A 91 15.06 4.79 17.18
C PRO A 91 16.14 5.78 16.72
N LYS A 92 17.20 5.90 17.53
CA LYS A 92 18.37 6.75 17.22
C LYS A 92 19.37 5.98 16.34
N SER A 93 20.25 6.71 15.65
CA SER A 93 21.26 6.14 14.74
C SER A 93 22.05 4.95 15.33
N LYS A 94 22.46 5.01 16.60
CA LYS A 94 23.18 3.89 17.26
C LYS A 94 22.36 2.60 17.27
N THR A 95 21.06 2.69 17.50
CA THR A 95 20.15 1.52 17.50
C THR A 95 19.87 1.05 16.10
N LEU A 96 19.65 1.98 15.16
CA LEU A 96 19.47 1.62 13.75
C LEU A 96 20.67 0.85 13.21
N LYS A 97 21.90 1.30 13.47
CA LYS A 97 23.11 0.57 13.08
C LYS A 97 23.16 -0.87 13.62
N ARG A 98 22.72 -1.08 14.87
CA ARG A 98 22.68 -2.43 15.47
C ARG A 98 21.62 -3.30 14.85
N VAL A 99 20.43 -2.75 14.67
CA VAL A 99 19.31 -3.47 14.06
C VAL A 99 19.63 -3.81 12.61
N GLU A 100 20.25 -2.91 11.86
CA GLU A 100 20.64 -3.12 10.46
C GLU A 100 21.60 -4.30 10.28
N LEU A 101 22.51 -4.53 11.23
CA LEU A 101 23.43 -5.68 11.19
C LEU A 101 22.71 -7.02 11.28
N LEU A 102 21.58 -7.08 12.00
CA LEU A 102 20.81 -8.31 12.23
C LEU A 102 19.56 -8.40 11.34
N ALA A 103 19.08 -7.28 10.83
CA ALA A 103 17.92 -7.16 9.95
C ALA A 103 18.21 -6.11 8.85
N PRO A 104 19.00 -6.48 7.82
CA PRO A 104 19.32 -5.59 6.71
C PRO A 104 18.07 -5.04 6.02
N GLY A 105 18.10 -3.77 5.63
CA GLY A 105 17.00 -3.03 5.04
C GLY A 105 16.04 -2.40 6.05
N SER A 106 16.15 -2.69 7.35
CA SER A 106 15.24 -2.14 8.36
C SER A 106 15.33 -0.61 8.46
N THR A 107 16.52 -0.04 8.32
CA THR A 107 16.72 1.42 8.35
C THR A 107 15.99 2.08 7.18
N ARG A 108 16.03 1.46 6.00
CA ARG A 108 15.29 1.93 4.81
C ARG A 108 13.78 1.93 5.04
N GLU A 109 13.22 0.95 5.76
CA GLU A 109 11.79 0.93 6.07
C GLU A 109 11.36 2.14 6.93
N LEU A 110 12.19 2.51 7.92
CA LEU A 110 11.92 3.66 8.79
C LEU A 110 12.12 5.01 8.08
N GLU A 111 13.14 5.08 7.22
CA GLU A 111 13.54 6.29 6.49
C GLU A 111 13.00 6.32 5.05
N HIS A 112 11.96 5.52 4.78
CA HIS A 112 11.42 5.39 3.43
C HIS A 112 10.90 6.73 2.89
N PRO A 113 11.18 7.10 1.61
CA PRO A 113 10.78 8.37 1.02
C PRO A 113 9.27 8.67 1.11
N LEU A 114 8.43 7.64 1.12
CA LEU A 114 6.98 7.76 1.33
C LEU A 114 6.63 8.64 2.54
N TRP A 115 7.30 8.42 3.68
CA TRP A 115 7.02 9.17 4.91
C TRP A 115 7.34 10.65 4.77
N GLU A 116 8.42 10.98 4.05
CA GLU A 116 8.76 12.38 3.75
C GLU A 116 7.75 13.00 2.79
N ILE A 117 7.34 12.29 1.73
CA ILE A 117 6.33 12.77 0.76
C ILE A 117 5.03 13.13 1.50
N MET A 118 4.54 12.23 2.36
CA MET A 118 3.31 12.46 3.13
C MET A 118 3.39 13.71 4.01
N LEU A 119 4.55 13.98 4.61
CA LEU A 119 4.75 15.15 5.49
C LEU A 119 4.75 16.49 4.74
N HIS A 120 5.05 16.46 3.44
CA HIS A 120 5.24 17.65 2.62
C HIS A 120 4.16 17.81 1.54
N THR A 121 3.10 17.00 1.56
CA THR A 121 2.03 17.03 0.54
C THR A 121 1.27 18.36 0.52
N ASP A 122 1.16 19.05 1.66
CA ASP A 122 0.52 20.37 1.74
C ASP A 122 1.39 21.52 1.19
N GLN A 123 2.63 21.25 0.76
CA GLN A 123 3.50 22.27 0.20
C GLN A 123 3.06 22.63 -1.22
N LYS A 124 3.09 23.93 -1.54
CA LYS A 124 2.66 24.47 -2.84
C LYS A 124 3.43 23.87 -4.03
N HIS A 125 4.69 23.49 -3.82
CA HIS A 125 5.52 22.85 -4.83
C HIS A 125 6.36 21.77 -4.16
N ILE A 126 6.31 20.56 -4.70
CA ILE A 126 7.04 19.40 -4.18
C ILE A 126 8.01 18.97 -5.25
N ASP A 127 9.31 18.96 -4.93
CA ASP A 127 10.34 18.39 -5.80
C ASP A 127 10.21 16.85 -5.79
N THR A 128 9.29 16.35 -6.63
CA THR A 128 8.98 14.92 -6.75
C THR A 128 10.18 14.12 -7.26
N ASP A 129 10.99 14.72 -8.12
CA ASP A 129 12.18 14.10 -8.71
C ASP A 129 13.23 13.76 -7.66
N ARG A 130 13.45 14.65 -6.68
CA ARG A 130 14.32 14.38 -5.52
C ARG A 130 13.90 13.14 -4.75
N TYR A 131 12.60 12.93 -4.53
CA TYR A 131 12.12 11.74 -3.83
C TYR A 131 12.25 10.48 -4.69
N MET A 132 11.92 10.59 -5.99
CA MET A 132 11.99 9.48 -6.93
C MET A 132 13.42 8.94 -7.11
N ARG A 133 14.44 9.79 -6.98
CA ARG A 133 15.87 9.40 -6.97
C ARG A 133 16.32 8.66 -5.70
N LYS A 134 15.52 8.64 -4.63
CA LYS A 134 15.79 7.85 -3.40
C LYS A 134 15.15 6.45 -3.42
N LEU A 135 14.27 6.19 -4.39
CA LEU A 135 13.53 4.92 -4.50
C LEU A 135 14.46 3.77 -4.88
N SER A 136 13.95 2.54 -4.86
CA SER A 136 14.75 1.36 -5.23
C SER A 136 15.21 1.42 -6.69
N VAL A 137 16.35 0.80 -6.98
CA VAL A 137 16.94 0.78 -8.33
C VAL A 137 15.94 0.26 -9.37
N ASP A 138 15.15 -0.74 -9.01
CA ASP A 138 14.15 -1.33 -9.89
C ASP A 138 13.02 -0.36 -10.27
N VAL A 139 12.69 0.60 -9.39
CA VAL A 139 11.70 1.65 -9.67
C VAL A 139 12.36 2.80 -10.41
N GLN A 140 13.59 3.17 -10.04
CA GLN A 140 14.36 4.19 -10.78
C GLN A 140 14.56 3.79 -12.25
N ALA A 141 14.88 2.52 -12.54
CA ALA A 141 15.04 2.01 -13.89
C ALA A 141 13.75 1.99 -14.72
N VAL A 142 12.59 2.21 -14.10
CA VAL A 142 11.30 2.35 -14.81
C VAL A 142 11.04 3.80 -15.19
N ILE A 143 11.46 4.74 -14.35
CA ILE A 143 11.07 6.16 -14.45
C ILE A 143 12.20 7.08 -14.93
N PHE A 144 13.43 6.56 -15.01
CA PHE A 144 14.57 7.23 -15.58
C PHE A 144 15.25 6.37 -16.65
N SER A 145 15.64 7.00 -17.77
CA SER A 145 16.58 6.42 -18.73
C SER A 145 17.98 6.96 -18.51
N SER A 146 18.97 6.11 -18.79
CA SER A 146 20.37 6.53 -18.89
C SER A 146 20.64 7.17 -20.24
N GLY A 147 21.18 8.38 -20.23
CA GLY A 147 21.81 9.03 -21.38
C GLY A 147 23.31 9.15 -21.18
N PHE A 148 24.05 9.33 -22.28
CA PHE A 148 25.48 9.58 -22.24
C PHE A 148 25.83 10.84 -23.03
N SER A 149 26.71 11.66 -22.47
CA SER A 149 27.34 12.79 -23.15
C SER A 149 28.85 12.63 -23.02
N GLY A 150 29.47 12.09 -24.06
CA GLY A 150 30.86 11.63 -24.00
C GLY A 150 31.05 10.56 -22.92
N LEU A 151 31.94 10.83 -21.96
CA LEU A 151 32.23 9.94 -20.82
C LEU A 151 31.25 10.11 -19.64
N SER A 152 30.36 11.10 -19.69
CA SER A 152 29.45 11.42 -18.59
C SER A 152 28.11 10.74 -18.77
N ALA A 153 27.73 9.87 -17.84
CA ALA A 153 26.38 9.35 -17.73
C ALA A 153 25.46 10.38 -17.07
N TYR A 154 24.25 10.53 -17.60
CA TYR A 154 23.19 11.31 -16.98
C TYR A 154 21.87 10.54 -17.01
N SER A 155 20.88 11.03 -16.27
CA SER A 155 19.56 10.40 -16.17
C SER A 155 18.49 11.36 -16.65
N ASN A 156 17.66 10.88 -17.57
CA ASN A 156 16.51 11.62 -18.09
C ASN A 156 15.23 11.06 -17.51
N ARG A 157 14.26 11.93 -17.29
CA ARG A 157 12.91 11.54 -16.88
C ARG A 157 12.18 10.86 -18.04
N GLU A 158 11.62 9.68 -17.78
CA GLU A 158 10.79 8.98 -18.75
C GLU A 158 9.40 9.61 -18.87
N ALA A 159 8.83 9.56 -20.08
CA ALA A 159 7.46 10.00 -20.29
C ALA A 159 6.46 9.05 -19.62
N ILE A 160 5.41 9.61 -19.01
CA ILE A 160 4.35 8.83 -18.36
C ILE A 160 3.50 8.17 -19.46
N THR A 161 3.73 6.89 -19.68
CA THR A 161 3.00 6.04 -20.65
C THR A 161 2.32 4.88 -19.94
N GLN A 162 1.31 4.26 -20.58
CA GLN A 162 0.67 3.05 -20.03
C GLN A 162 1.71 1.95 -19.75
N ARG A 163 2.68 1.76 -20.64
CA ARG A 163 3.76 0.78 -20.46
C ARG A 163 4.60 1.05 -19.20
N LEU A 164 4.83 2.32 -18.85
CA LEU A 164 5.52 2.70 -17.62
C LEU A 164 4.65 2.34 -16.41
N LEU A 165 3.36 2.66 -16.44
CA LEU A 165 2.41 2.35 -15.38
C LEU A 165 2.28 0.83 -15.14
N ASP A 166 2.16 0.04 -16.20
CA ASP A 166 2.11 -1.43 -16.12
C ASP A 166 3.38 -2.02 -15.49
N LYS A 167 4.55 -1.41 -15.75
CA LYS A 167 5.83 -1.81 -15.12
C LYS A 167 5.86 -1.52 -13.63
N LEU A 168 5.28 -0.41 -13.18
CA LEU A 168 5.16 -0.07 -11.76
C LEU A 168 4.17 -1.00 -11.07
N GLU A 169 3.01 -1.24 -11.69
CA GLU A 169 1.97 -2.14 -11.17
C GLU A 169 2.49 -3.57 -11.01
N ARG A 170 3.30 -4.08 -11.95
CA ARG A 170 3.97 -5.40 -11.87
C ARG A 170 4.93 -5.59 -10.69
N ARG A 171 5.36 -4.51 -10.04
CA ARG A 171 6.28 -4.54 -8.90
C ARG A 171 5.54 -4.37 -7.59
N ALA A 172 4.50 -3.52 -7.58
CA ALA A 172 3.61 -3.24 -6.45
C ALA A 172 4.35 -3.19 -5.10
N SER A 173 5.39 -2.38 -4.98
CA SER A 173 6.15 -2.22 -3.73
C SER A 173 5.80 -0.90 -3.02
N LEU A 174 6.32 -0.71 -1.80
CA LEU A 174 6.23 0.58 -1.11
C LEU A 174 6.93 1.70 -1.91
N ASP A 175 8.02 1.39 -2.63
CA ASP A 175 8.66 2.32 -3.55
C ASP A 175 7.74 2.64 -4.75
N CYS A 176 6.99 1.67 -5.29
CA CYS A 176 6.01 1.92 -6.35
C CYS A 176 4.87 2.82 -5.87
N LEU A 177 4.37 2.63 -4.63
CA LEU A 177 3.39 3.53 -4.03
C LEU A 177 3.94 4.96 -3.96
N ALA A 178 5.13 5.15 -3.40
CA ALA A 178 5.77 6.47 -3.33
C ALA A 178 5.96 7.09 -4.71
N CYS A 179 6.39 6.31 -5.70
CA CYS A 179 6.53 6.76 -7.08
C CYS A 179 5.19 7.20 -7.69
N LEU A 180 4.13 6.40 -7.54
CA LEU A 180 2.81 6.70 -8.10
C LEU A 180 2.19 7.93 -7.42
N ILE A 181 2.37 8.10 -6.11
CA ILE A 181 1.98 9.33 -5.39
C ILE A 181 2.70 10.54 -5.97
N CYS A 182 4.02 10.48 -6.14
CA CYS A 182 4.79 11.56 -6.78
C CYS A 182 4.29 11.86 -8.20
N LEU A 183 3.97 10.83 -8.98
CA LEU A 183 3.44 10.99 -10.33
C LEU A 183 2.07 11.67 -10.33
N VAL A 184 1.16 11.31 -9.42
CA VAL A 184 -0.16 11.98 -9.29
C VAL A 184 0.04 13.47 -8.97
N LEU A 185 0.90 13.78 -8.00
CA LEU A 185 1.20 15.17 -7.62
C LEU A 185 1.76 15.97 -8.81
N GLU A 186 2.74 15.40 -9.52
CA GLU A 186 3.39 16.03 -10.68
C GLU A 186 2.39 16.32 -11.82
N VAL A 187 1.57 15.35 -12.21
CA VAL A 187 0.63 15.53 -13.33
C VAL A 187 -0.55 16.44 -12.96
N THR A 188 -0.92 16.48 -11.68
CA THR A 188 -1.94 17.40 -11.17
C THR A 188 -1.43 18.85 -11.22
N GLU A 189 -0.19 19.09 -10.79
CA GLU A 189 0.45 20.40 -10.91
C GLU A 189 0.55 20.86 -12.38
N GLN A 190 0.84 19.93 -13.29
CA GLN A 190 0.88 20.18 -14.74
C GLN A 190 -0.51 20.28 -15.40
N LYS A 191 -1.62 20.15 -14.64
CA LYS A 191 -3.01 20.17 -15.13
C LYS A 191 -3.32 19.13 -16.21
N ARG A 192 -2.67 17.97 -16.17
CA ARG A 192 -2.85 16.87 -17.13
C ARG A 192 -3.91 15.88 -16.63
N ASN A 193 -5.17 16.30 -16.62
CA ASN A 193 -6.27 15.59 -15.96
C ASN A 193 -6.43 14.12 -16.41
N LEU A 194 -6.38 13.83 -17.71
CA LEU A 194 -6.50 12.45 -18.21
C LEU A 194 -5.34 11.55 -17.77
N THR A 195 -4.13 12.10 -17.67
CA THR A 195 -2.97 11.36 -17.15
C THR A 195 -3.10 11.16 -15.64
N ALA A 196 -3.60 12.15 -14.90
CA ALA A 196 -3.88 12.03 -13.47
C ALA A 196 -4.81 10.86 -13.16
N VAL A 197 -5.91 10.73 -13.92
CA VAL A 197 -6.85 9.61 -13.80
C VAL A 197 -6.15 8.25 -14.01
N LYS A 198 -5.31 8.12 -15.04
CA LYS A 198 -4.58 6.87 -15.32
C LYS A 198 -3.58 6.50 -14.23
N VAL A 199 -2.82 7.49 -13.73
CA VAL A 199 -1.85 7.29 -12.65
C VAL A 199 -2.58 6.93 -11.35
N ALA A 200 -3.67 7.62 -11.02
CA ALA A 200 -4.47 7.33 -9.83
C ALA A 200 -5.14 5.96 -9.89
N HIS A 201 -5.61 5.54 -11.06
CA HIS A 201 -6.11 4.18 -11.26
C HIS A 201 -5.01 3.12 -11.06
N THR A 202 -3.80 3.38 -11.56
CA THR A 202 -2.64 2.50 -11.31
C THR A 202 -2.28 2.47 -9.82
N LEU A 203 -2.34 3.61 -9.13
CA LEU A 203 -2.15 3.71 -7.69
C LEU A 203 -3.19 2.87 -6.93
N HIS A 204 -4.47 2.98 -7.30
CA HIS A 204 -5.54 2.15 -6.77
C HIS A 204 -5.22 0.64 -6.90
N ASN A 205 -4.82 0.19 -8.09
CA ASN A 205 -4.46 -1.21 -8.33
C ASN A 205 -3.31 -1.67 -7.42
N VAL A 206 -2.28 -0.84 -7.26
CA VAL A 206 -1.16 -1.17 -6.34
C VAL A 206 -1.62 -1.20 -4.89
N LEU A 207 -2.51 -0.29 -4.46
CA LEU A 207 -3.08 -0.30 -3.11
C LEU A 207 -3.88 -1.58 -2.84
N LEU A 208 -4.66 -2.06 -3.82
CA LEU A 208 -5.34 -3.35 -3.73
C LEU A 208 -4.35 -4.51 -3.58
N MET A 209 -3.20 -4.48 -4.25
CA MET A 209 -2.19 -5.55 -4.13
C MET A 209 -1.52 -5.57 -2.75
N VAL A 210 -1.21 -4.39 -2.19
CA VAL A 210 -0.37 -4.26 -0.97
C VAL A 210 -1.15 -4.04 0.33
N GLY A 211 -2.43 -3.66 0.26
CA GLY A 211 -3.24 -3.25 1.42
C GLY A 211 -3.21 -4.26 2.58
N ILE A 212 -3.33 -5.56 2.30
CA ILE A 212 -3.29 -6.60 3.33
C ILE A 212 -1.90 -6.78 3.96
N GLU A 213 -0.82 -6.49 3.23
CA GLU A 213 0.54 -6.48 3.78
C GLU A 213 0.78 -5.25 4.65
N LEU A 214 0.19 -4.10 4.29
CA LEU A 214 0.16 -2.92 5.17
C LEU A 214 -0.63 -3.22 6.45
N GLN A 215 -1.70 -4.02 6.36
CA GLN A 215 -2.48 -4.43 7.52
C GLN A 215 -1.68 -5.38 8.40
N ALA A 216 -0.91 -6.29 7.81
CA ALA A 216 0.05 -7.13 8.54
C ALA A 216 1.08 -6.29 9.33
N ARG A 217 1.39 -5.08 8.84
CA ARG A 217 2.27 -4.10 9.48
C ARG A 217 1.52 -3.11 10.39
N LYS A 218 0.19 -3.26 10.54
CA LYS A 218 -0.69 -2.42 11.37
C LYS A 218 -0.69 -0.94 11.00
N VAL A 219 -0.45 -0.63 9.73
CA VAL A 219 -0.47 0.76 9.21
C VAL A 219 -1.48 0.98 8.10
N ALA A 220 -2.24 -0.04 7.69
CA ALA A 220 -3.11 0.04 6.51
C ALA A 220 -4.12 1.16 6.62
N LEU A 221 -5.02 1.15 7.60
CA LEU A 221 -6.11 2.14 7.71
C LEU A 221 -5.62 3.59 7.62
N PRO A 222 -4.76 4.08 8.55
CA PRO A 222 -4.32 5.48 8.52
C PRO A 222 -3.51 5.85 7.27
N LEU A 223 -2.79 4.91 6.66
CA LEU A 223 -2.08 5.17 5.41
C LEU A 223 -3.04 5.23 4.23
N LEU A 224 -3.98 4.29 4.14
CA LEU A 224 -4.97 4.21 3.07
C LEU A 224 -5.90 5.41 3.10
N ASP A 225 -6.43 5.76 4.28
CA ASP A 225 -7.29 6.94 4.45
C ASP A 225 -6.57 8.21 4.01
N TRP A 226 -5.30 8.38 4.40
CA TRP A 226 -4.47 9.49 3.95
C TRP A 226 -4.28 9.51 2.42
N VAL A 227 -4.00 8.36 1.79
CA VAL A 227 -3.82 8.28 0.33
C VAL A 227 -5.14 8.55 -0.40
N ILE A 228 -6.26 8.08 0.13
CA ILE A 228 -7.60 8.33 -0.44
C ILE A 228 -7.91 9.82 -0.42
N GLU A 229 -7.76 10.45 0.74
CA GLU A 229 -8.10 11.86 0.96
C GLU A 229 -7.20 12.80 0.16
N HIS A 230 -5.88 12.61 0.23
CA HIS A 230 -4.92 13.60 -0.28
C HIS A 230 -4.42 13.31 -1.70
N ILE A 231 -4.45 12.06 -2.16
CA ILE A 231 -3.82 11.67 -3.43
C ILE A 231 -4.84 11.15 -4.44
N LEU A 232 -5.61 10.11 -4.11
CA LEU A 232 -6.54 9.52 -5.08
C LEU A 232 -7.60 10.52 -5.53
N SER A 233 -8.07 11.37 -4.62
CA SER A 233 -9.00 12.47 -4.91
C SER A 233 -8.53 13.41 -6.03
N LEU A 234 -7.21 13.59 -6.22
CA LEU A 234 -6.63 14.42 -7.28
C LEU A 234 -6.77 13.82 -8.69
N GLY A 235 -6.92 12.49 -8.77
CA GLY A 235 -7.09 11.75 -10.02
C GLY A 235 -8.52 11.34 -10.32
N VAL A 236 -9.52 11.98 -9.68
CA VAL A 236 -10.94 11.70 -9.91
C VAL A 236 -11.53 12.68 -10.92
N MET A 237 -12.49 12.20 -11.71
CA MET A 237 -13.25 13.06 -12.62
C MET A 237 -14.09 14.10 -11.83
N PRO A 238 -14.33 15.32 -12.37
CA PRO A 238 -14.93 16.41 -11.59
C PRO A 238 -16.29 16.13 -10.95
N HIS A 239 -17.08 15.23 -11.54
CA HIS A 239 -18.44 14.85 -11.09
C HIS A 239 -18.46 13.64 -10.14
N LEU A 240 -17.30 13.05 -9.85
CA LEU A 240 -17.15 11.89 -8.99
C LEU A 240 -16.36 12.26 -7.73
N ARG A 241 -16.56 11.46 -6.69
CA ARG A 241 -15.71 11.44 -5.49
C ARG A 241 -15.39 9.99 -5.14
N VAL A 242 -14.19 9.75 -4.58
CA VAL A 242 -13.84 8.41 -4.08
C VAL A 242 -14.77 8.07 -2.91
N TRP A 243 -15.47 6.94 -3.02
CA TRP A 243 -16.36 6.45 -1.96
C TRP A 243 -15.68 5.42 -1.06
N MET A 244 -14.70 4.68 -1.59
CA MET A 244 -13.97 3.67 -0.83
C MET A 244 -13.23 4.27 0.37
N THR A 245 -13.29 3.57 1.50
CA THR A 245 -12.56 3.85 2.73
C THR A 245 -11.33 2.95 2.87
N GLY A 246 -10.45 3.23 3.84
CA GLY A 246 -9.30 2.36 4.11
C GLY A 246 -9.69 0.92 4.44
N SER A 247 -10.84 0.69 5.10
CA SER A 247 -11.32 -0.65 5.40
C SER A 247 -11.77 -1.41 4.14
N ASP A 248 -12.42 -0.72 3.19
CA ASP A 248 -12.79 -1.29 1.89
C ASP A 248 -11.56 -1.76 1.11
N TYR A 249 -10.46 -0.98 1.14
CA TYR A 249 -9.20 -1.39 0.53
C TYR A 249 -8.57 -2.61 1.21
N VAL A 250 -8.61 -2.70 2.55
CA VAL A 250 -8.10 -3.89 3.26
C VAL A 250 -8.93 -5.11 2.90
N HIS A 251 -10.26 -4.98 2.83
CA HIS A 251 -11.17 -6.03 2.40
C HIS A 251 -10.88 -6.49 0.97
N ALA A 252 -10.88 -5.56 0.02
CA ALA A 252 -10.57 -5.82 -1.38
C ALA A 252 -9.18 -6.44 -1.58
N SER A 253 -8.19 -5.91 -0.87
CA SER A 253 -6.83 -6.44 -0.90
C SER A 253 -6.74 -7.88 -0.38
N ALA A 254 -7.45 -8.19 0.70
CA ALA A 254 -7.49 -9.55 1.24
C ALA A 254 -8.07 -10.53 0.22
N TYR A 255 -9.24 -10.23 -0.37
CA TYR A 255 -9.85 -11.09 -1.37
C TYR A 255 -8.96 -11.26 -2.60
N LEU A 256 -8.44 -10.17 -3.18
CA LEU A 256 -7.52 -10.25 -4.32
C LEU A 256 -6.32 -11.15 -4.02
N ASN A 257 -5.71 -11.01 -2.84
CA ASN A 257 -4.58 -11.83 -2.42
C ASN A 257 -4.96 -13.31 -2.21
N LEU A 258 -6.18 -13.59 -1.73
CA LEU A 258 -6.69 -14.96 -1.56
C LEU A 258 -7.04 -15.61 -2.90
N MET A 259 -7.61 -14.85 -3.86
CA MET A 259 -7.96 -15.33 -5.21
C MET A 259 -6.76 -15.91 -5.96
N VAL A 260 -5.55 -15.41 -5.70
CA VAL A 260 -4.29 -15.97 -6.23
C VAL A 260 -4.19 -17.49 -6.02
N TYR A 261 -4.72 -17.99 -4.89
CA TYR A 261 -4.59 -19.37 -4.44
C TYR A 261 -5.84 -20.25 -4.69
N GLN A 262 -6.91 -19.70 -5.28
CA GLN A 262 -8.08 -20.51 -5.66
C GLN A 262 -7.75 -21.54 -6.74
N ASN A 263 -6.78 -21.23 -7.61
CA ASN A 263 -6.31 -22.18 -8.60
C ASN A 263 -5.60 -23.37 -7.95
N GLU A 264 -6.03 -24.59 -8.30
CA GLU A 264 -5.53 -25.85 -7.74
C GLU A 264 -4.00 -25.96 -7.78
N LYS A 265 -3.35 -25.47 -8.85
CA LYS A 265 -1.88 -25.54 -8.99
C LYS A 265 -1.13 -24.68 -7.97
N ARG A 266 -1.79 -23.72 -7.33
CA ARG A 266 -1.21 -22.77 -6.36
C ARG A 266 -1.72 -22.99 -4.95
N ARG A 267 -2.81 -23.72 -4.75
CA ARG A 267 -3.38 -24.03 -3.45
C ARG A 267 -2.33 -24.65 -2.52
N GLY A 268 -2.25 -24.15 -1.28
CA GLY A 268 -1.29 -24.61 -0.26
C GLY A 268 0.17 -24.18 -0.48
N LYS A 269 0.50 -23.45 -1.56
CA LYS A 269 1.87 -23.00 -1.85
C LYS A 269 2.20 -21.66 -1.20
N CYS A 270 3.49 -21.42 -1.01
CA CYS A 270 4.04 -20.10 -0.78
C CYS A 270 4.62 -19.58 -2.10
N LEU A 271 4.13 -18.43 -2.55
CA LEU A 271 4.63 -17.74 -3.73
C LEU A 271 5.51 -16.57 -3.30
N GLU A 272 6.57 -16.33 -4.06
CA GLU A 272 7.35 -15.11 -3.94
C GLU A 272 6.49 -13.89 -4.29
N TRP A 273 6.84 -12.73 -3.72
CA TRP A 273 6.06 -11.49 -3.92
C TRP A 273 5.84 -11.17 -5.41
N SER A 274 6.91 -11.23 -6.22
CA SER A 274 6.84 -10.95 -7.66
C SER A 274 5.90 -11.90 -8.42
N GLN A 275 5.84 -13.17 -8.03
CA GLN A 275 4.94 -14.15 -8.63
C GLN A 275 3.49 -13.87 -8.22
N ARG A 276 3.26 -13.55 -6.94
CA ARG A 276 1.93 -13.19 -6.43
C ARG A 276 1.39 -11.93 -7.11
N VAL A 277 2.20 -10.87 -7.22
CA VAL A 277 1.85 -9.63 -7.93
C VAL A 277 1.50 -9.89 -9.38
N LYS A 278 2.28 -10.71 -10.09
CA LYS A 278 1.98 -11.07 -11.48
C LYS A 278 0.61 -11.74 -11.62
N VAL A 279 0.21 -12.58 -10.67
CA VAL A 279 -1.12 -13.21 -10.68
C VAL A 279 -2.21 -12.20 -10.33
N MET A 280 -2.01 -11.37 -9.30
CA MET A 280 -2.96 -10.31 -8.95
C MET A 280 -3.19 -9.34 -10.10
N GLN A 281 -2.13 -8.93 -10.80
CA GLN A 281 -2.24 -8.13 -12.01
C GLN A 281 -3.12 -8.82 -13.06
N ARG A 282 -2.88 -10.10 -13.34
CA ARG A 282 -3.70 -10.82 -14.33
C ARG A 282 -5.18 -10.92 -13.92
N LEU A 283 -5.47 -11.00 -12.63
CA LEU A 283 -6.83 -11.04 -12.11
C LEU A 283 -7.54 -9.69 -12.31
N ILE A 284 -6.90 -8.57 -11.92
CA ILE A 284 -7.52 -7.23 -12.04
C ILE A 284 -7.67 -6.75 -13.50
N HIS A 285 -6.90 -7.31 -14.44
CA HIS A 285 -7.00 -7.00 -15.88
C HIS A 285 -7.83 -8.04 -16.65
N GLY A 286 -8.68 -8.81 -15.98
CA GLY A 286 -9.64 -9.70 -16.63
C GLY A 286 -9.06 -10.97 -17.27
N HIS A 287 -7.74 -11.18 -17.24
CA HIS A 287 -7.08 -12.32 -17.89
C HIS A 287 -7.39 -13.68 -17.25
N MET A 288 -8.17 -13.69 -16.17
CA MET A 288 -8.56 -14.87 -15.40
C MET A 288 -10.05 -14.89 -15.06
N GLY A 289 -10.84 -13.99 -15.66
CA GLY A 289 -12.24 -13.74 -15.32
C GLY A 289 -12.51 -12.24 -15.17
N MET A 290 -13.65 -11.77 -15.69
CA MET A 290 -14.07 -10.38 -15.55
C MET A 290 -14.71 -10.08 -14.19
N ASP A 291 -15.08 -11.13 -13.44
CA ASP A 291 -15.54 -11.04 -12.06
C ASP A 291 -14.57 -10.25 -11.18
N VAL A 292 -13.28 -10.63 -11.18
CA VAL A 292 -12.26 -9.95 -10.37
C VAL A 292 -11.91 -8.59 -10.94
N GLU A 293 -11.87 -8.42 -12.26
CA GLU A 293 -11.68 -7.12 -12.89
C GLU A 293 -12.72 -6.11 -12.40
N TYR A 294 -14.02 -6.44 -12.53
CA TYR A 294 -15.09 -5.53 -12.15
C TYR A 294 -15.22 -5.35 -10.64
N ALA A 295 -15.06 -6.40 -9.83
CA ALA A 295 -15.08 -6.29 -8.36
C ALA A 295 -13.99 -5.33 -7.84
N MET A 296 -12.81 -5.39 -8.46
CA MET A 296 -11.63 -4.63 -8.04
C MET A 296 -11.58 -3.23 -8.66
N THR A 297 -12.63 -2.78 -9.35
CA THR A 297 -12.69 -1.38 -9.80
C THR A 297 -12.87 -0.41 -8.62
N PRO A 298 -12.34 0.83 -8.74
CA PRO A 298 -12.57 1.84 -7.72
C PRO A 298 -14.07 2.16 -7.61
N GLN A 299 -14.56 2.27 -6.38
CA GLN A 299 -15.93 2.72 -6.12
C GLN A 299 -15.95 4.24 -5.95
N PHE A 300 -16.88 4.86 -6.66
CA PHE A 300 -17.12 6.30 -6.63
C PHE A 300 -18.53 6.61 -6.15
N GLU A 301 -18.75 7.86 -5.76
CA GLU A 301 -20.06 8.46 -5.58
C GLU A 301 -20.21 9.65 -6.54
N LEU A 302 -21.44 9.87 -7.02
CA LEU A 302 -21.78 11.09 -7.75
C LEU A 302 -21.80 12.26 -6.77
N ARG A 303 -21.21 13.38 -7.18
CA ARG A 303 -21.20 14.60 -6.38
C ARG A 303 -22.58 15.25 -6.35
N SER A 304 -23.18 15.30 -5.17
CA SER A 304 -24.50 15.89 -4.94
C SER A 304 -24.50 17.43 -4.96
N ASP A 305 -23.32 18.05 -4.93
CA ASP A 305 -23.14 19.51 -4.94
C ASP A 305 -23.08 20.12 -6.35
N LEU A 306 -23.27 19.29 -7.39
CA LEU A 306 -23.34 19.71 -8.78
C LEU A 306 -24.77 19.56 -9.27
N ASP A 307 -25.41 20.66 -9.65
CA ASP A 307 -26.83 20.68 -10.02
C ASP A 307 -27.13 20.04 -11.39
N ASP A 308 -26.12 19.88 -12.26
CA ASP A 308 -26.29 19.37 -13.63
C ASP A 308 -25.21 18.34 -14.02
N ILE A 309 -25.44 17.06 -13.66
CA ILE A 309 -24.63 15.94 -14.17
C ILE A 309 -25.31 15.37 -15.43
N PRO A 310 -24.63 15.32 -16.58
CA PRO A 310 -25.15 14.73 -17.82
C PRO A 310 -25.72 13.31 -17.62
N ALA A 311 -26.90 13.05 -18.20
CA ALA A 311 -27.59 11.75 -18.08
C ALA A 311 -26.74 10.56 -18.54
N GLU A 312 -25.91 10.73 -19.58
CA GLU A 312 -24.97 9.70 -20.05
C GLU A 312 -23.93 9.34 -18.97
N LEU A 313 -23.41 10.32 -18.23
CA LEU A 313 -22.46 10.06 -17.14
C LEU A 313 -23.13 9.33 -15.98
N VAL A 314 -24.39 9.66 -15.67
CA VAL A 314 -25.17 8.92 -14.67
C VAL A 314 -25.41 7.48 -15.13
N LYS A 315 -25.71 7.27 -16.41
CA LYS A 315 -25.87 5.93 -17.00
C LYS A 315 -24.57 5.12 -16.89
N ASP A 316 -23.44 5.69 -17.30
CA ASP A 316 -22.12 5.05 -17.21
C ASP A 316 -21.74 4.73 -15.76
N PHE A 317 -22.03 5.64 -14.83
CA PHE A 317 -21.82 5.43 -13.39
C PHE A 317 -22.64 4.27 -12.84
N ASN A 318 -23.94 4.21 -13.17
CA ASN A 318 -24.82 3.13 -12.73
C ASN A 318 -24.38 1.79 -13.31
N ARG A 319 -23.98 1.76 -14.59
CA ARG A 319 -23.44 0.56 -15.23
C ARG A 319 -22.15 0.08 -14.56
N ALA A 320 -21.20 0.97 -14.31
CA ALA A 320 -19.96 0.62 -13.62
C ALA A 320 -20.22 0.08 -12.21
N SER A 321 -21.17 0.69 -11.49
CA SER A 321 -21.58 0.25 -10.15
C SER A 321 -22.23 -1.14 -10.18
N ALA A 322 -23.12 -1.40 -11.13
CA ALA A 322 -23.79 -2.69 -11.28
C ALA A 322 -22.79 -3.82 -11.62
N LEU A 323 -21.84 -3.57 -12.53
CA LEU A 323 -20.78 -4.50 -12.87
C LEU A 323 -19.89 -4.82 -11.67
N ARG A 324 -19.56 -3.80 -10.87
CA ARG A 324 -18.77 -3.99 -9.65
C ARG A 324 -19.51 -4.83 -8.61
N ILE A 325 -20.81 -4.58 -8.40
CA ILE A 325 -21.65 -5.38 -7.50
C ILE A 325 -21.67 -6.84 -7.95
N TRP A 326 -21.93 -7.09 -9.24
CA TRP A 326 -21.90 -8.44 -9.81
C TRP A 326 -20.57 -9.15 -9.57
N GLY A 327 -19.44 -8.47 -9.81
CA GLY A 327 -18.11 -9.05 -9.58
C GLY A 327 -17.90 -9.45 -8.12
N TRP A 328 -18.36 -8.61 -7.17
CA TRP A 328 -18.30 -8.92 -5.74
C TRP A 328 -19.20 -10.10 -5.36
N ASP A 329 -20.41 -10.17 -5.90
CA ASP A 329 -21.32 -11.30 -5.67
C ASP A 329 -20.68 -12.62 -6.14
N CYS A 330 -20.06 -12.63 -7.33
CA CYS A 330 -19.32 -13.79 -7.82
C CYS A 330 -18.20 -14.22 -6.86
N ILE A 331 -17.38 -13.28 -6.39
CA ILE A 331 -16.26 -13.56 -5.46
C ILE A 331 -16.78 -14.13 -4.13
N LEU A 332 -17.84 -13.53 -3.57
CA LEU A 332 -18.39 -13.92 -2.26
C LEU A 332 -19.07 -15.29 -2.31
N GLU A 333 -19.72 -15.61 -3.43
CA GLU A 333 -20.35 -16.92 -3.67
C GLU A 333 -19.34 -17.99 -4.11
N GLY A 334 -18.09 -17.61 -4.35
CA GLY A 334 -17.05 -18.51 -4.84
C GLY A 334 -17.23 -18.95 -6.29
N ARG A 335 -18.02 -18.20 -7.08
CA ARG A 335 -18.13 -18.38 -8.53
C ARG A 335 -16.91 -17.79 -9.23
N SER A 336 -16.56 -18.36 -10.39
CA SER A 336 -15.56 -17.79 -11.28
C SER A 336 -16.18 -17.59 -12.66
N GLU A 337 -16.48 -16.34 -13.00
CA GLU A 337 -17.22 -15.99 -14.22
C GLU A 337 -16.37 -15.14 -15.18
N HIS A 338 -16.36 -15.58 -16.44
CA HIS A 338 -15.55 -14.92 -17.47
C HIS A 338 -16.19 -13.65 -18.03
N PHE A 339 -17.52 -13.56 -18.00
CA PHE A 339 -18.26 -12.43 -18.57
C PHE A 339 -19.46 -12.10 -17.68
N PRO A 340 -19.77 -10.82 -17.47
CA PRO A 340 -20.99 -10.42 -16.79
C PRO A 340 -22.24 -10.72 -17.66
N PRO A 341 -23.42 -10.83 -17.03
CA PRO A 341 -24.70 -10.90 -17.72
C PRO A 341 -24.88 -9.74 -18.71
N VAL A 342 -25.46 -10.04 -19.88
CA VAL A 342 -25.62 -9.07 -20.98
C VAL A 342 -26.46 -7.86 -20.56
N GLU A 343 -27.40 -8.09 -19.64
CA GLU A 343 -28.31 -7.09 -19.09
C GLU A 343 -27.56 -5.97 -18.35
N LEU A 344 -26.35 -6.23 -17.83
CA LEU A 344 -25.53 -5.23 -17.16
C LEU A 344 -24.82 -4.27 -18.13
N PHE A 345 -24.85 -4.55 -19.43
CA PHE A 345 -24.26 -3.69 -20.46
C PHE A 345 -25.25 -2.77 -21.17
N LEU A 346 -26.56 -3.03 -21.03
CA LEU A 346 -27.66 -2.27 -21.63
C LEU A 346 -27.99 -1.04 -20.79
#